data_AF-F1KXZ8-F1
#
_entry.id   AF-F1KXZ8-F1
#
_cell.length_a   1.000
_cell.length_b   1.000
_cell.length_c   1.000
_cell.angle_alpha   90.00
_cell.angle_beta   90.00
_cell.angle_gamma   90.00
#
_symmetry.space_group_name_H-M   'P 1'
#
loop_
_entity.id
_entity.type
_entity.pdbx_description
1 polymer ?
#
loop_
_entity_poly.entity_id
_entity_poly.type
_entity_poly.pdbx_seq_one_letter_code
_entity_poly.pdbx_strand_id
1 'polypeptide(L)'
;MVQPQAAIDVNWKFTNDLEIPPMRSFSEFIADKARFEMPPFRDLPRWNNRITSNLLYYQTNYFAIILVLVAFSSMLHASDTFVGLSAIALLGAAITFSLSMHPSVAQARREHALVTLGALVLASYYFVYTIGSVIVVLFTLAVPLLFVMLHASVRLRNLKAKINHQLERVGLKKTVMARFLELIGVDLKAF
;
A
#
# COMPACT_ATOMS: atom_id res chain seq x y z
N MET A 1 6.93 -22.98 38.96
CA MET A 1 7.44 -21.85 38.15
C MET A 1 6.35 -21.50 37.15
N VAL A 2 5.64 -20.40 37.39
CA VAL A 2 4.55 -19.93 36.52
C VAL A 2 5.20 -19.35 35.28
N GLN A 3 4.94 -19.92 34.10
CA GLN A 3 5.31 -19.29 32.83
C GLN A 3 4.70 -17.88 32.80
N PRO A 4 5.45 -16.83 32.45
CA PRO A 4 4.86 -15.52 32.32
C PRO A 4 3.79 -15.60 31.23
N GLN A 5 2.56 -15.29 31.61
CA GLN A 5 1.42 -15.10 30.73
C GLN A 5 1.92 -14.32 29.51
N ALA A 6 1.95 -14.96 28.34
CA ALA A 6 2.37 -14.29 27.11
C ALA A 6 1.50 -13.03 26.99
N ALA A 7 2.13 -11.85 27.10
CA ALA A 7 1.44 -10.59 26.90
C ALA A 7 0.68 -10.72 25.59
N ILE A 8 -0.65 -10.73 25.68
CA ILE A 8 -1.51 -10.73 24.50
C ILE A 8 -1.16 -9.41 23.84
N ASP A 9 -0.46 -9.48 22.73
CA ASP A 9 -0.04 -8.37 21.89
C ASP A 9 -1.27 -7.46 21.61
N VAL A 10 -1.48 -6.45 22.45
CA VAL A 10 -2.70 -5.62 22.47
C VAL A 10 -2.70 -4.71 21.25
N ASN A 11 -3.81 -4.68 20.52
CA ASN A 11 -4.00 -3.73 19.42
C ASN A 11 -4.06 -2.29 19.94
N TRP A 12 -3.39 -1.39 19.24
CA TRP A 12 -3.39 0.03 19.57
C TRP A 12 -4.64 0.65 18.96
N LYS A 13 -5.52 1.20 19.80
CA LYS A 13 -6.73 1.89 19.34
C LYS A 13 -6.33 3.25 18.77
N PHE A 14 -6.49 3.45 17.47
CA PHE A 14 -6.26 4.73 16.81
C PHE A 14 -7.53 5.58 16.82
N THR A 15 -8.69 4.96 16.55
CA THR A 15 -10.02 5.54 16.76
C THR A 15 -10.96 4.48 17.32
N ASN A 16 -12.22 4.83 17.62
CA ASN A 16 -13.22 3.86 18.11
C ASN A 16 -13.44 2.69 17.14
N ASP A 17 -13.18 2.91 15.85
CA ASP A 17 -13.43 1.93 14.78
C ASP A 17 -12.14 1.47 14.07
N LEU A 18 -10.98 1.98 14.47
CA LEU A 18 -9.69 1.68 13.85
C LEU A 18 -8.64 1.24 14.86
N GLU A 19 -8.09 0.05 14.64
CA GLU A 19 -7.07 -0.59 15.47
C GLU A 19 -5.82 -0.89 14.63
N ILE A 20 -4.66 -0.69 15.23
CA ILE A 20 -3.35 -1.01 14.64
C ILE A 20 -2.77 -2.17 15.44
N PRO A 21 -2.59 -3.36 14.84
CA PRO A 21 -1.92 -4.45 15.52
C PRO A 21 -0.46 -4.11 15.83
N PRO A 22 0.10 -4.63 16.93
CA PRO A 22 1.49 -4.39 17.25
C PRO A 22 2.40 -5.03 16.18
N MET A 23 3.58 -4.43 16.01
CA MET A 23 4.59 -4.95 15.11
C MET A 23 5.07 -6.33 15.56
N ARG A 24 5.10 -7.30 14.63
CA ARG A 24 5.63 -8.64 14.91
C ARG A 24 7.15 -8.62 14.91
N SER A 25 7.76 -9.47 15.74
CA SER A 25 9.22 -9.52 15.85
C SER A 25 9.90 -9.85 14.51
N PHE A 26 11.08 -9.28 14.28
CA PHE A 26 11.89 -9.58 13.08
C PHE A 26 12.16 -11.08 12.92
N SER A 27 12.41 -11.78 14.02
CA SER A 27 12.67 -13.23 14.04
C SER A 27 11.51 -14.05 13.47
N GLU A 28 10.28 -13.58 13.66
CA GLU A 28 9.05 -14.22 13.18
C GLU A 28 8.70 -13.78 11.75
N PHE A 29 9.03 -12.54 11.41
CA PHE A 29 8.76 -11.96 10.11
C PHE A 29 9.66 -12.56 9.03
N ILE A 30 11.00 -12.52 9.21
CA ILE A 30 11.98 -12.88 8.16
C ILE A 30 13.00 -13.95 8.59
N ALA A 31 13.42 -13.99 9.86
CA ALA A 31 14.58 -14.83 10.27
C ALA A 31 14.19 -16.25 10.74
N ASP A 32 14.83 -16.78 11.80
CA ASP A 32 14.82 -18.22 12.15
C ASP A 32 13.45 -18.86 12.39
N LYS A 33 12.42 -18.08 12.74
CA LYS A 33 11.06 -18.59 12.95
C LYS A 33 10.20 -18.46 11.69
N ALA A 34 10.75 -17.89 10.62
CA ALA A 34 10.11 -17.76 9.34
C ALA A 34 10.28 -19.05 8.53
N ARG A 35 9.14 -19.55 8.06
CA ARG A 35 9.04 -20.64 7.11
C ARG A 35 8.56 -20.07 5.79
N PHE A 36 9.22 -20.44 4.71
CA PHE A 36 8.90 -20.03 3.35
C PHE A 36 8.70 -21.26 2.49
N GLU A 37 7.71 -21.21 1.61
CA GLU A 37 7.40 -22.27 0.66
C GLU A 37 6.92 -21.62 -0.63
N MET A 38 7.23 -22.26 -1.76
CA MET A 38 6.71 -21.81 -3.04
C MET A 38 5.18 -21.70 -3.01
N PRO A 39 4.59 -20.71 -3.69
CA PRO A 39 3.15 -20.56 -3.73
C PRO A 39 2.49 -21.79 -4.37
N PRO A 40 1.31 -22.20 -3.89
CA PRO A 40 0.57 -23.29 -4.50
C PRO A 40 -0.11 -22.79 -5.78
N PHE A 41 0.66 -22.59 -6.85
CA PHE A 41 0.18 -21.98 -8.11
C PHE A 41 -1.02 -22.71 -8.76
N ARG A 42 -1.24 -23.98 -8.41
CA ARG A 42 -2.35 -24.80 -8.91
C ARG A 42 -3.62 -24.69 -8.06
N ASP A 43 -3.54 -24.09 -6.88
CA ASP A 43 -4.64 -23.92 -5.92
C ASP A 43 -4.75 -22.43 -5.55
N LEU A 44 -5.38 -21.67 -6.44
CA LEU A 44 -5.56 -20.22 -6.30
C LEU A 44 -6.33 -19.85 -5.02
N PRO A 45 -7.40 -20.55 -4.60
CA PRO A 45 -8.06 -20.28 -3.31
C PRO A 45 -7.11 -20.40 -2.12
N ARG A 46 -6.29 -21.46 -2.07
CA ARG A 46 -5.30 -21.64 -1.00
C ARG A 46 -4.21 -20.58 -1.06
N TRP A 47 -3.76 -20.20 -2.25
CA TRP A 47 -2.76 -19.14 -2.41
C TRP A 47 -3.31 -17.79 -1.93
N ASN A 48 -4.54 -17.44 -2.30
CA ASN A 48 -5.20 -16.23 -1.85
C ASN A 48 -5.36 -16.20 -0.32
N ASN A 49 -5.77 -17.32 0.30
CA ASN A 49 -5.82 -17.45 1.75
C ASN A 49 -4.45 -17.21 2.40
N ARG A 50 -3.39 -17.76 1.81
CA ARG A 50 -2.02 -17.56 2.28
C ARG A 50 -1.64 -16.08 2.25
N ILE A 51 -1.87 -15.40 1.12
CA ILE A 51 -1.58 -13.96 0.98
C ILE A 51 -2.39 -13.15 2.00
N THR A 52 -3.72 -13.26 1.99
CA THR A 52 -4.62 -12.48 2.84
C THR A 52 -4.32 -12.68 4.32
N SER A 53 -4.15 -13.94 4.76
CA SER A 53 -3.84 -14.21 6.17
C SER A 53 -2.48 -13.66 6.60
N ASN A 54 -1.47 -13.67 5.72
CA ASN A 54 -0.19 -13.05 6.02
C ASN A 54 -0.28 -11.52 6.04
N LEU A 55 -0.99 -10.90 5.09
CA LEU A 55 -1.22 -9.45 5.02
C LEU A 55 -1.85 -8.93 6.31
N LEU A 56 -2.85 -9.64 6.83
CA LEU A 56 -3.54 -9.27 8.07
C LEU A 56 -2.63 -9.43 9.30
N TYR A 57 -1.91 -10.55 9.39
CA TYR A 57 -1.09 -10.89 10.56
C TYR A 57 0.18 -10.03 10.71
N TYR A 58 0.83 -9.70 9.59
CA TYR A 58 2.07 -8.90 9.56
C TYR A 58 1.82 -7.46 9.09
N GLN A 59 0.59 -6.96 9.13
CA GLN A 59 0.22 -5.67 8.54
C GLN A 59 1.15 -4.51 8.94
N THR A 60 1.48 -4.40 10.23
CA THR A 60 2.33 -3.32 10.75
C THR A 60 3.77 -3.44 10.25
N ASN A 61 4.29 -4.66 10.11
CA ASN A 61 5.59 -4.90 9.48
C ASN A 61 5.58 -4.52 7.99
N TYR A 62 4.50 -4.83 7.27
CA TYR A 62 4.37 -4.50 5.85
C TYR A 62 4.27 -2.98 5.62
N PHE A 63 3.47 -2.27 6.40
CA PHE A 63 3.43 -0.80 6.30
C PHE A 63 4.77 -0.18 6.65
N ALA A 64 5.46 -0.68 7.68
CA ALA A 64 6.77 -0.19 8.07
C ALA A 64 7.83 -0.40 6.96
N ILE A 65 7.90 -1.59 6.36
CA ILE A 65 8.89 -1.85 5.30
C ILE A 65 8.56 -1.07 4.02
N ILE A 66 7.28 -0.90 3.67
CA ILE A 66 6.88 -0.02 2.57
C ILE A 66 7.37 1.40 2.84
N LEU A 67 7.09 1.95 4.02
CA LEU A 67 7.51 3.32 4.37
C LEU A 67 9.03 3.48 4.31
N VAL A 68 9.79 2.54 4.88
CA VAL A 68 11.26 2.57 4.87
C VAL A 68 11.80 2.50 3.43
N LEU A 69 11.30 1.58 2.61
CA LEU A 69 11.77 1.42 1.23
C LEU A 69 11.40 2.62 0.36
N VAL A 70 10.19 3.16 0.51
CA VAL A 70 9.76 4.38 -0.19
C VAL A 70 10.63 5.56 0.23
N ALA A 71 10.83 5.79 1.53
CA ALA A 71 11.65 6.88 2.02
C ALA A 71 13.11 6.75 1.54
N PHE A 72 13.68 5.55 1.65
CA PHE A 72 15.05 5.28 1.21
C PHE A 72 15.23 5.47 -0.30
N SER A 73 14.34 4.89 -1.12
CA SER A 73 14.35 5.06 -2.58
C SER A 73 14.17 6.53 -2.97
N SER A 74 13.24 7.24 -2.32
CA SER A 74 13.01 8.67 -2.56
C SER A 74 14.21 9.53 -2.19
N MET A 75 14.95 9.17 -1.13
CA MET A 75 16.19 9.86 -0.75
C MET A 75 17.31 9.62 -1.76
N LEU A 76 17.46 8.40 -2.26
CA LEU A 76 18.48 8.07 -3.28
C LEU A 76 18.19 8.74 -4.62
N HIS A 77 16.91 8.87 -4.98
CA HIS A 77 16.45 9.47 -6.24
C HIS A 77 15.68 10.77 -6.01
N ALA A 78 16.15 11.64 -5.11
CA ALA A 78 15.41 12.81 -4.66
C ALA A 78 15.03 13.78 -5.79
N SER A 79 15.96 14.03 -6.72
CA SER A 79 15.73 14.91 -7.88
C SER A 79 14.64 14.35 -8.79
N ASP A 80 14.76 13.08 -9.18
CA ASP A 80 13.79 12.40 -10.04
C ASP A 80 12.43 12.26 -9.35
N THR A 81 12.43 11.99 -8.05
CA THR A 81 11.19 11.92 -7.27
C THR A 81 10.46 13.26 -7.28
N PHE A 82 11.17 14.35 -7.03
CA PHE A 82 10.58 15.69 -7.05
C PHE A 82 10.06 16.07 -8.44
N VAL A 83 10.89 15.88 -9.47
CA VAL A 83 10.54 16.21 -10.87
C VAL A 83 9.37 15.35 -11.36
N GLY A 84 9.38 14.04 -11.07
CA GLY A 84 8.30 13.13 -11.43
C GLY A 84 7.00 13.48 -10.74
N LEU A 85 7.03 13.80 -9.44
CA LEU A 85 5.84 14.25 -8.71
C LEU A 85 5.31 15.57 -9.24
N SER A 86 6.17 16.55 -9.56
CA SER A 86 5.73 17.80 -10.16
C SER A 86 5.12 17.58 -11.55
N ALA A 87 5.68 16.68 -12.36
CA ALA A 87 5.13 16.33 -13.67
C ALA A 87 3.74 15.72 -13.57
N ILE A 88 3.56 14.74 -12.67
CA ILE A 88 2.25 14.12 -12.39
C ILE A 88 1.26 15.16 -11.89
N ALA A 89 1.65 16.01 -10.92
CA ALA A 89 0.77 17.01 -10.33
C ALA A 89 0.34 18.08 -11.35
N LEU A 90 1.26 18.59 -12.17
CA LEU A 90 0.96 19.60 -13.19
C LEU A 90 0.07 19.03 -14.30
N LEU A 91 0.35 17.82 -14.78
CA LEU A 91 -0.51 17.18 -15.78
C LEU A 91 -1.90 16.89 -15.20
N GLY A 92 -1.96 16.35 -13.99
CA GLY A 92 -3.21 16.11 -13.27
C GLY A 92 -4.04 17.38 -13.09
N ALA A 93 -3.41 18.48 -12.64
CA ALA A 93 -4.06 19.77 -12.50
C ALA A 93 -4.57 20.32 -13.84
N ALA A 94 -3.78 20.22 -14.92
CA ALA A 94 -4.19 20.65 -16.26
C ALA A 94 -5.41 19.84 -16.77
N ILE A 95 -5.43 18.53 -16.53
CA ILE A 95 -6.55 17.65 -16.89
C ILE A 95 -7.79 17.98 -16.03
N THR A 96 -7.65 18.07 -14.71
CA THR A 96 -8.76 18.41 -13.81
C THR A 96 -9.34 19.79 -14.14
N PHE A 97 -8.48 20.77 -14.44
CA PHE A 97 -8.91 22.10 -14.89
C PHE A 97 -9.68 22.02 -16.22
N SER A 98 -9.17 21.26 -17.18
CA SER A 98 -9.80 21.06 -18.49
C SER A 98 -11.16 20.36 -18.39
N LEU A 99 -11.28 19.38 -17.50
CA LEU A 99 -12.49 18.58 -17.28
C LEU A 99 -13.45 19.18 -16.24
N SER A 100 -13.08 20.26 -15.56
CA SER A 100 -13.91 20.83 -14.50
C SER A 100 -15.25 21.35 -15.03
N MET A 101 -16.33 20.97 -14.34
CA MET A 101 -17.70 21.41 -14.64
C MET A 101 -18.11 22.64 -13.82
N HIS A 102 -17.22 23.15 -12.96
CA HIS A 102 -17.53 24.31 -12.12
C HIS A 102 -17.75 25.56 -12.99
N PRO A 103 -18.85 26.33 -12.81
CA PRO A 103 -19.20 27.44 -13.70
C PRO A 103 -18.09 28.47 -13.90
N SER A 104 -17.38 28.86 -12.84
CA SER A 104 -16.28 29.84 -12.92
C SER A 104 -15.07 29.32 -13.72
N VAL A 105 -14.73 28.04 -13.59
CA VAL A 105 -13.63 27.41 -14.33
C VAL A 105 -14.02 27.24 -15.80
N ALA A 106 -15.26 26.82 -16.06
CA ALA A 106 -15.79 26.71 -17.39
C ALA A 106 -15.84 28.07 -18.12
N GLN A 107 -16.18 29.14 -17.41
CA GLN A 107 -16.13 30.51 -17.94
C GLN A 107 -14.69 30.94 -18.26
N ALA A 108 -13.74 30.77 -17.32
CA ALA A 108 -12.33 31.10 -17.53
C ALA A 108 -11.72 30.38 -18.74
N ARG A 109 -12.08 29.11 -18.98
CA ARG A 109 -11.65 28.36 -20.17
C ARG A 109 -12.22 28.92 -21.47
N ARG A 110 -13.48 29.40 -21.45
CA ARG A 110 -14.12 29.99 -22.64
C ARG A 110 -13.52 31.34 -22.99
N GLU A 111 -13.25 32.16 -21.97
CA GLU A 111 -12.63 33.48 -22.14
C GLU A 111 -11.16 33.39 -22.57
N HIS A 112 -10.44 32.36 -22.11
CA HIS A 112 -9.02 32.16 -22.42
C HIS A 112 -8.74 30.76 -23.00
N ALA A 113 -9.40 30.44 -24.11
CA ALA A 113 -9.31 29.13 -24.76
C ALA A 113 -7.88 28.76 -25.20
N LEU A 114 -7.15 29.72 -25.81
CA LEU A 114 -5.77 29.49 -26.25
C LEU A 114 -4.81 29.27 -25.08
N VAL A 115 -4.99 30.00 -23.97
CA VAL A 115 -4.17 29.84 -22.75
C VAL A 115 -4.42 28.47 -22.14
N THR A 116 -5.68 28.04 -22.08
CA THR A 116 -6.06 26.72 -21.56
C THR A 116 -5.43 25.59 -22.40
N LEU A 117 -5.55 25.69 -23.73
CA LEU A 117 -4.95 24.72 -24.65
C LEU A 117 -3.42 24.72 -24.53
N GLY A 118 -2.81 25.91 -24.52
CA GLY A 118 -1.36 26.07 -24.35
C GLY A 118 -0.85 25.48 -23.05
N ALA A 119 -1.54 25.72 -21.93
CA ALA A 119 -1.21 25.14 -20.63
C ALA A 119 -1.28 23.61 -20.65
N LEU A 120 -2.31 23.03 -21.27
CA LEU A 120 -2.44 21.58 -21.41
C LEU A 120 -1.32 20.97 -22.27
N VAL A 121 -0.99 21.60 -23.40
CA VAL A 121 0.09 21.15 -24.28
C VAL A 121 1.44 21.24 -23.58
N LEU A 122 1.72 22.34 -22.89
CA LEU A 122 2.97 22.52 -22.13
C LEU A 122 3.09 21.52 -20.97
N ALA A 123 2.02 21.29 -20.21
CA ALA A 123 2.00 20.29 -19.15
C ALA A 123 2.23 18.87 -19.71
N SER A 124 1.60 18.56 -20.85
CA SER A 124 1.78 17.26 -21.53
C SER A 124 3.20 17.10 -22.05
N TYR A 125 3.78 18.14 -22.67
CA TYR A 125 5.16 18.14 -23.13
C TYR A 125 6.14 17.94 -21.97
N TYR A 126 5.97 18.68 -20.87
CA TYR A 126 6.79 18.54 -19.67
C TYR A 126 6.71 17.13 -19.07
N PHE A 127 5.51 16.55 -19.02
CA PHE A 127 5.31 15.19 -18.54
C PHE A 127 6.04 14.16 -19.42
N VAL A 128 5.91 14.26 -20.74
CA VAL A 128 6.61 13.36 -21.67
C VAL A 128 8.12 13.54 -21.59
N TYR A 129 8.60 14.78 -21.49
CA TYR A 129 10.01 15.09 -21.35
C TYR A 129 10.63 14.50 -20.08
N THR A 130 9.87 14.47 -18.99
CA THR A 130 10.30 13.95 -17.67
C THR A 130 9.83 12.53 -17.38
N ILE A 131 9.44 11.77 -18.42
CA ILE A 131 8.85 10.43 -18.26
C ILE A 131 9.75 9.47 -17.47
N GLY A 132 11.07 9.60 -17.59
CA GLY A 132 12.02 8.81 -16.79
C GLY A 132 11.85 9.04 -15.28
N SER A 133 11.74 10.30 -14.87
CA SER A 133 11.50 10.67 -13.47
C SER A 133 10.11 10.23 -12.98
N VAL A 134 9.10 10.27 -13.85
CA VAL A 134 7.76 9.70 -13.56
C VAL A 134 7.86 8.18 -13.33
N ILE A 135 8.61 7.47 -14.17
CA ILE A 135 8.87 6.03 -13.99
C ILE A 135 9.54 5.78 -12.63
N VAL A 136 10.53 6.59 -12.23
CA VAL A 136 11.17 6.47 -10.90
C VAL A 136 10.14 6.58 -9.77
N VAL A 137 9.21 7.55 -9.83
CA VAL A 137 8.13 7.68 -8.83
C VAL A 137 7.24 6.43 -8.81
N LEU A 138 6.84 5.94 -9.98
CA LEU A 138 6.01 4.73 -10.08
C LEU A 138 6.69 3.51 -9.48
N PHE A 139 7.97 3.27 -9.80
CA PHE A 139 8.72 2.14 -9.27
C PHE A 139 9.06 2.28 -7.77
N THR A 140 9.27 3.51 -7.29
CA THR A 140 9.45 3.79 -5.86
C THR A 140 8.25 3.31 -5.03
N LEU A 141 7.03 3.36 -5.59
CA LEU A 141 5.82 2.84 -4.94
C LEU A 141 5.56 1.36 -5.28
N ALA A 142 5.78 0.95 -6.52
CA ALA A 142 5.44 -0.39 -6.99
C ALA A 142 6.36 -1.48 -6.44
N VAL A 143 7.67 -1.23 -6.32
CA VAL A 143 8.65 -2.23 -5.86
C VAL A 143 8.40 -2.64 -4.40
N PRO A 144 8.18 -1.73 -3.43
CA PRO A 144 7.84 -2.11 -2.06
C PRO A 144 6.54 -2.91 -1.97
N LEU A 145 5.52 -2.55 -2.75
CA LEU A 145 4.26 -3.31 -2.82
C LEU A 145 4.49 -4.73 -3.36
N LEU A 146 5.28 -4.86 -4.43
CA LEU A 146 5.65 -6.15 -4.99
C LEU A 146 6.41 -7.00 -3.96
N PHE A 147 7.36 -6.41 -3.24
CA PHE A 147 8.10 -7.08 -2.18
C PHE A 147 7.16 -7.62 -1.09
N VAL A 148 6.20 -6.80 -0.63
CA VAL A 148 5.18 -7.23 0.34
C VAL A 148 4.34 -8.38 -0.20
N MET A 149 3.88 -8.29 -1.44
CA MET A 149 3.08 -9.35 -2.07
C MET A 149 3.88 -10.65 -2.23
N LEU A 150 5.14 -10.56 -2.65
CA LEU A 150 6.04 -11.72 -2.74
C LEU A 150 6.25 -12.35 -1.37
N HIS A 151 6.56 -11.55 -0.35
CA HIS A 151 6.73 -12.04 1.01
C HIS A 151 5.45 -12.71 1.54
N ALA A 152 4.29 -12.06 1.41
CA ALA A 152 3.01 -12.62 1.82
C ALA A 152 2.62 -13.90 1.06
N SER A 153 3.07 -14.02 -0.19
CA SER A 153 2.85 -15.17 -1.06
C SER A 153 3.69 -16.39 -0.65
N VAL A 154 4.97 -16.20 -0.30
CA VAL A 154 5.87 -17.31 0.07
C VAL A 154 5.81 -17.68 1.55
N ARG A 155 5.37 -16.78 2.42
CA ARG A 155 5.38 -17.00 3.87
C ARG A 155 4.38 -18.09 4.27
N LEU A 156 4.87 -19.12 4.96
CA LEU A 156 4.04 -20.15 5.57
C LEU A 156 3.56 -19.74 6.96
N ARG A 157 2.30 -20.03 7.28
CA ARG A 157 1.75 -19.73 8.60
C ARG A 157 2.27 -20.70 9.65
N ASN A 158 2.88 -20.19 10.73
CA ASN A 158 3.24 -21.00 11.90
C ASN A 158 2.00 -21.21 12.80
N LEU A 159 2.03 -22.19 13.73
CA LEU A 159 0.86 -22.53 14.57
C LEU A 159 0.44 -21.36 15.49
N LYS A 160 1.41 -20.59 15.98
CA LYS A 160 1.18 -19.36 16.77
C LYS A 160 0.44 -18.30 15.96
N ALA A 161 0.82 -18.11 14.70
CA ALA A 161 0.15 -17.25 13.72
C ALA A 161 -1.21 -17.82 13.31
N LYS A 162 -1.43 -19.14 13.40
CA LYS A 162 -2.76 -19.72 13.23
C LYS A 162 -3.70 -19.26 14.35
N ILE A 163 -3.25 -19.38 15.60
CA ILE A 163 -3.99 -18.99 16.82
C ILE A 163 -4.20 -17.47 16.89
N ASN A 164 -3.15 -16.69 16.70
CA ASN A 164 -3.26 -15.22 16.72
C ASN A 164 -4.21 -14.69 15.66
N HIS A 165 -4.23 -15.25 14.45
CA HIS A 165 -5.20 -14.83 13.45
C HIS A 165 -6.62 -15.35 13.74
N GLN A 166 -6.82 -16.44 14.50
CA GLN A 166 -8.16 -16.76 15.01
C GLN A 166 -8.62 -15.73 16.05
N LEU A 167 -7.70 -15.22 16.87
CA LEU A 167 -7.97 -14.15 17.84
C LEU A 167 -8.22 -12.79 17.15
N GLU A 168 -7.42 -12.44 16.14
CA GLU A 168 -7.63 -11.28 15.28
C GLU A 168 -8.94 -11.41 14.51
N ARG A 169 -9.41 -12.61 14.14
CA ARG A 169 -10.70 -12.84 13.44
C ARG A 169 -11.89 -12.27 14.20
N VAL A 170 -11.81 -12.21 15.52
CA VAL A 170 -12.83 -11.67 16.41
C VAL A 170 -12.82 -10.12 16.42
N GLY A 171 -11.72 -9.47 16.04
CA GLY A 171 -11.55 -8.00 15.99
C GLY A 171 -11.20 -7.42 14.60
N LEU A 172 -11.12 -8.26 13.56
CA LEU A 172 -10.39 -7.98 12.32
C LEU A 172 -10.94 -6.80 11.51
N LYS A 173 -12.26 -6.57 11.55
CA LYS A 173 -12.94 -5.48 10.83
C LYS A 173 -12.47 -4.09 11.21
N LYS A 174 -11.73 -3.96 12.31
CA LYS A 174 -11.22 -2.68 12.79
C LYS A 174 -9.82 -2.34 12.30
N THR A 175 -9.10 -3.23 11.60
CA THR A 175 -7.72 -2.91 11.19
C THR A 175 -7.64 -2.20 9.84
N VAL A 176 -6.60 -1.38 9.63
CA VAL A 176 -6.39 -0.64 8.36
C VAL A 176 -6.29 -1.61 7.19
N MET A 177 -5.49 -2.68 7.33
CA MET A 177 -5.33 -3.68 6.28
C MET A 177 -6.64 -4.40 5.98
N ALA A 178 -7.43 -4.76 6.99
CA ALA A 178 -8.72 -5.41 6.76
C ALA A 178 -9.69 -4.52 5.98
N ARG A 179 -9.82 -3.24 6.35
CA ARG A 179 -10.64 -2.28 5.61
C ARG A 179 -10.15 -2.11 4.17
N PHE A 180 -8.83 -2.01 3.99
CA PHE A 180 -8.23 -1.93 2.65
C PHE A 180 -8.59 -3.15 1.79
N LEU A 181 -8.46 -4.36 2.34
CA LEU A 181 -8.81 -5.61 1.65
C LEU A 181 -10.31 -5.67 1.30
N GLU A 182 -11.19 -5.25 2.20
CA GLU A 182 -12.63 -5.17 1.92
C GLU A 182 -12.95 -4.16 0.80
N LEU A 183 -12.28 -3.01 0.78
CA LEU A 183 -12.46 -1.97 -0.26
C LEU A 183 -12.06 -2.46 -1.66
N ILE A 184 -11.06 -3.33 -1.75
CA ILE A 184 -10.63 -3.94 -3.03
C ILE A 184 -11.41 -5.23 -3.36
N GLY A 185 -12.46 -5.54 -2.60
CA GLY A 185 -13.39 -6.65 -2.89
C GLY A 185 -12.98 -8.01 -2.33
N VAL A 186 -12.05 -8.08 -1.38
CA VAL A 186 -11.68 -9.35 -0.72
C VAL A 186 -12.69 -9.65 0.39
N ASP A 187 -13.42 -10.75 0.27
CA ASP A 187 -14.36 -11.20 1.29
C ASP A 187 -13.63 -11.84 2.48
N LEU A 188 -13.44 -11.06 3.55
CA LEU A 188 -12.84 -11.52 4.79
C LEU A 188 -13.74 -12.46 5.62
N LYS A 189 -15.04 -12.55 5.30
CA LYS A 189 -15.97 -13.44 6.02
C LYS A 189 -15.87 -14.90 5.54
N ALA A 190 -15.43 -15.10 4.30
CA ALA A 190 -15.18 -16.42 3.72
C ALA A 190 -13.87 -17.06 4.20
N PHE A 191 -13.02 -16.31 4.91
CA PHE A 191 -11.71 -16.74 5.44
C PHE A 191 -11.75 -17.08 6.91
#